data_AF-A0A2H0FTN8-F1
#
_entry.id   AF-A0A2H0FTN8-F1
#
_cell.length_a   1.000
_cell.length_b   1.000
_cell.length_c   1.000
_cell.angle_alpha   90.00
_cell.angle_beta   90.00
_cell.angle_gamma   90.00
#
_symmetry.space_group_name_H-M   'P 1'
#
loop_
_entity.id
_entity.type
_entity.pdbx_description
1 polymer ?
#
loop_
_entity_poly.entity_id
_entity_poly.type
_entity_poly.pdbx_seq_one_letter_code
_entity_poly.pdbx_strand_id
1 'polypeptide(L)'
;VISLVNEKEKDNIIPFNEKYIVKPFVDITKVEDEAFISQGFSISENLDVRILAVGEGHKELVDFGWIENADTKEIVWKMTYRNSEYAGGSRKNRIADEVIQLPAGNYVVYFVTDDSHNYQDWNDTPPIDEEKWGISLYFQNSGGNFSAELFEANKYVNKNIIAQITKVFDDKELKKDFSISKKSKIRIIALGESSGNDLVDYAWITDSNGKFVWEMNYNETKHAGGAEKNRIFNNLIELESGKYYLHFKTDDSHSFEEWNSTPPDNQQMFGVTILYEK
;
A
#
# COMPACT_ATOMS: atom_id res chain seq x y z
N VAL A 1 19.93 44.24 11.39
CA VAL A 1 19.09 44.98 10.42
C VAL A 1 19.94 45.25 9.19
N ILE A 2 19.88 44.39 8.18
CA ILE A 2 20.53 44.65 6.89
C ILE A 2 19.40 44.99 5.93
N SER A 3 19.22 46.28 5.68
CA SER A 3 18.32 46.82 4.68
C SER A 3 19.17 47.15 3.46
N LEU A 4 19.28 46.21 2.54
CA LEU A 4 19.81 46.43 1.19
C LEU A 4 18.77 45.93 0.20
N VAL A 5 17.72 46.71 0.01
CA VAL A 5 16.84 46.56 -1.16
C VAL A 5 16.73 47.92 -1.82
N ASN A 6 17.29 48.02 -3.01
CA ASN A 6 17.17 49.15 -3.90
C ASN A 6 15.68 49.35 -4.23
N GLU A 7 15.14 50.57 -4.16
CA GLU A 7 13.68 50.81 -4.32
C GLU A 7 13.10 50.31 -5.64
N LYS A 8 13.94 50.18 -6.68
CA LYS A 8 13.56 49.61 -7.99
C LYS A 8 13.38 48.09 -7.99
N GLU A 9 13.84 47.38 -6.96
CA GLU A 9 13.75 45.92 -6.86
C GLU A 9 12.62 45.45 -5.93
N LYS A 10 11.99 46.37 -5.17
CA LYS A 10 10.85 46.05 -4.29
C LYS A 10 9.68 45.41 -5.05
N ASP A 11 9.44 45.82 -6.29
CA ASP A 11 8.36 45.26 -7.13
C ASP A 11 8.68 43.84 -7.64
N ASN A 12 9.95 43.43 -7.59
CA ASN A 12 10.38 42.06 -7.93
C ASN A 12 10.41 41.12 -6.72
N ILE A 13 10.23 41.66 -5.51
CA ILE A 13 10.20 40.89 -4.27
C ILE A 13 8.73 40.73 -3.89
N ILE A 14 8.12 39.66 -4.41
CA ILE A 14 6.79 39.25 -4.01
C ILE A 14 6.90 38.75 -2.56
N PRO A 15 6.23 39.39 -1.58
CA PRO A 15 6.25 38.91 -0.21
C PRO A 15 5.72 37.49 -0.18
N PHE A 16 6.41 36.63 0.57
CA PHE A 16 5.89 35.30 0.86
C PHE A 16 4.48 35.43 1.44
N ASN A 17 3.53 34.76 0.81
CA ASN A 17 2.15 34.74 1.26
C ASN A 17 1.79 33.29 1.56
N GLU A 18 1.57 33.02 2.85
CA GLU A 18 1.23 31.69 3.36
C GLU A 18 0.01 31.06 2.68
N LYS A 19 -0.88 31.87 2.10
CA LYS A 19 -2.05 31.39 1.35
C LYS A 19 -1.68 30.65 0.05
N TYR A 20 -0.45 30.81 -0.43
CA TYR A 20 0.07 30.07 -1.59
C TYR A 20 0.83 28.80 -1.19
N ILE A 21 0.98 28.51 0.12
CA ILE A 21 1.51 27.23 0.56
C ILE A 21 0.45 26.16 0.28
N VAL A 22 0.74 25.28 -0.67
CA VAL A 22 -0.06 24.08 -0.88
C VAL A 22 0.19 23.15 0.31
N LYS A 23 -0.85 22.90 1.10
CA LYS A 23 -0.78 21.95 2.20
C LYS A 23 -1.07 20.55 1.70
N PRO A 24 -0.41 19.53 2.26
CA PRO A 24 -0.79 18.17 1.96
C PRO A 24 -2.18 17.87 2.54
N PHE A 25 -2.96 17.05 1.86
CA PHE A 25 -4.22 16.53 2.39
C PHE A 25 -4.02 15.21 3.16
N VAL A 26 -2.89 14.52 2.93
CA VAL A 26 -2.35 13.46 3.79
C VAL A 26 -0.88 13.75 4.07
N ASP A 27 -0.49 13.69 5.34
CA ASP A 27 0.89 13.97 5.78
C ASP A 27 1.32 12.91 6.80
N ILE A 28 2.05 11.90 6.32
CA ILE A 28 2.68 10.86 7.14
C ILE A 28 4.17 11.15 7.09
N THR A 29 4.62 12.17 7.81
CA THR A 29 6.04 12.58 7.88
C THR A 29 6.53 12.54 9.30
N LYS A 30 7.86 12.66 9.49
CA LYS A 30 8.51 12.56 10.81
C LYS A 30 8.28 11.17 11.42
N VAL A 31 8.35 10.15 10.57
CA VAL A 31 8.15 8.76 10.96
C VAL A 31 9.38 8.26 11.74
N GLU A 32 9.13 7.64 12.89
CA GLU A 32 10.14 7.05 13.79
C GLU A 32 10.49 5.60 13.38
N ASP A 33 11.38 4.93 14.12
CA ASP A 33 11.81 3.53 13.85
C ASP A 33 10.66 2.51 13.94
N GLU A 34 10.83 1.40 13.23
CA GLU A 34 9.96 0.22 13.25
C GLU A 34 8.45 0.55 13.05
N ALA A 35 8.17 1.65 12.35
CA ALA A 35 6.83 2.16 12.21
C ALA A 35 6.13 1.56 10.99
N PHE A 36 4.85 1.26 11.14
CA PHE A 36 3.94 0.92 10.04
C PHE A 36 2.72 1.83 10.11
N ILE A 37 2.75 2.93 9.37
CA ILE A 37 1.72 3.98 9.45
C ILE A 37 0.85 3.93 8.20
N SER A 38 -0.44 4.16 8.37
CA SER A 38 -1.39 4.21 7.26
C SER A 38 -2.49 5.25 7.48
N GLN A 39 -2.94 5.86 6.37
CA GLN A 39 -4.05 6.81 6.36
C GLN A 39 -4.94 6.52 5.15
N GLY A 40 -6.23 6.33 5.41
CA GLY A 40 -7.23 6.18 4.37
C GLY A 40 -7.73 7.53 3.86
N PHE A 41 -8.04 7.62 2.58
CA PHE A 41 -8.68 8.79 1.99
C PHE A 41 -9.62 8.43 0.83
N SER A 42 -10.68 9.20 0.66
CA SER A 42 -11.65 9.06 -0.44
C SER A 42 -11.67 10.32 -1.30
N ILE A 43 -11.69 10.14 -2.61
CA ILE A 43 -11.84 11.22 -3.59
C ILE A 43 -13.08 10.96 -4.47
N SER A 44 -13.86 12.02 -4.72
CA SER A 44 -15.16 11.91 -5.43
C SER A 44 -15.07 12.07 -6.94
N GLU A 45 -13.91 12.46 -7.46
CA GLU A 45 -13.63 12.67 -8.88
C GLU A 45 -12.19 12.27 -9.19
N ASN A 46 -11.84 12.22 -10.48
CA ASN A 46 -10.48 11.91 -10.89
C ASN A 46 -9.57 13.11 -10.60
N LEU A 47 -8.52 12.90 -9.82
CA LEU A 47 -7.63 13.97 -9.37
C LEU A 47 -6.17 13.65 -9.69
N ASP A 48 -5.42 14.66 -10.10
CA ASP A 48 -3.97 14.60 -10.15
C ASP A 48 -3.43 14.85 -8.73
N VAL A 49 -2.75 13.84 -8.20
CA VAL A 49 -2.18 13.83 -6.86
C VAL A 49 -0.67 13.83 -6.98
N ARG A 50 -0.02 14.86 -6.44
CA ARG A 50 1.42 14.88 -6.25
C ARG A 50 1.78 14.12 -4.98
N ILE A 51 2.76 13.24 -5.11
CA ILE A 51 3.28 12.39 -4.06
C ILE A 51 4.72 12.84 -3.79
N LEU A 52 5.01 13.19 -2.55
CA LEU A 52 6.36 13.43 -2.09
C LEU A 52 6.68 12.37 -1.03
N ALA A 53 7.62 11.47 -1.31
CA ALA A 53 8.04 10.44 -0.36
C ALA A 53 9.56 10.47 -0.18
N VAL A 54 10.02 10.49 1.07
CA VAL A 54 11.43 10.44 1.43
C VAL A 54 11.65 9.22 2.33
N GLY A 55 12.63 8.40 1.98
CA GLY A 55 12.94 7.18 2.70
C GLY A 55 14.34 6.67 2.36
N GLU A 56 14.56 5.37 2.55
CA GLU A 56 15.88 4.76 2.52
C GLU A 56 15.94 3.54 1.61
N GLY A 57 17.03 3.43 0.85
CA GLY A 57 17.52 2.15 0.41
C GLY A 57 18.60 2.22 -0.66
N HIS A 58 18.99 1.03 -1.09
CA HIS A 58 19.88 0.82 -2.23
C HIS A 58 19.10 0.16 -3.35
N LYS A 59 19.35 -1.10 -3.70
CA LYS A 59 18.59 -1.75 -4.78
C LYS A 59 17.12 -1.93 -4.41
N GLU A 60 16.87 -2.32 -3.16
CA GLU A 60 15.57 -2.37 -2.54
C GLU A 60 15.49 -1.28 -1.47
N LEU A 61 14.28 -0.78 -1.24
CA LEU A 61 14.01 0.20 -0.19
C LEU A 61 13.62 -0.52 1.09
N VAL A 62 14.07 0.03 2.21
CA VAL A 62 13.73 -0.42 3.56
C VAL A 62 12.73 0.55 4.21
N ASP A 63 12.92 1.84 3.97
CA ASP A 63 11.97 2.88 4.35
C ASP A 63 11.30 3.43 3.09
N PHE A 64 9.99 3.21 2.95
CA PHE A 64 9.27 3.60 1.74
C PHE A 64 7.76 3.71 1.96
N GLY A 65 7.10 4.41 1.04
CA GLY A 65 5.65 4.52 0.99
C GLY A 65 5.03 3.88 -0.25
N TRP A 66 3.74 3.55 -0.15
CA TRP A 66 2.92 3.13 -1.28
C TRP A 66 1.46 3.55 -1.09
N ILE A 67 0.70 3.56 -2.17
CA ILE A 67 -0.74 3.81 -2.19
C ILE A 67 -1.43 2.57 -2.76
N GLU A 68 -2.40 2.05 -2.04
CA GLU A 68 -3.29 1.00 -2.51
C GLU A 68 -4.70 1.54 -2.77
N ASN A 69 -5.40 0.96 -3.75
CA ASN A 69 -6.84 1.06 -3.83
C ASN A 69 -7.45 0.24 -2.68
N ALA A 70 -8.23 0.88 -1.81
CA ALA A 70 -8.76 0.24 -0.60
C ALA A 70 -9.79 -0.86 -0.93
N ASP A 71 -10.51 -0.71 -2.04
CA ASP A 71 -11.52 -1.67 -2.51
C ASP A 71 -10.84 -2.91 -3.12
N THR A 72 -9.86 -2.73 -4.03
CA THR A 72 -9.26 -3.84 -4.81
C THR A 72 -7.94 -4.37 -4.24
N LYS A 73 -7.32 -3.66 -3.29
CA LYS A 73 -5.96 -3.93 -2.76
C LYS A 73 -4.87 -3.91 -3.83
N GLU A 74 -5.14 -3.27 -4.96
CA GLU A 74 -4.12 -3.04 -5.97
C GLU A 74 -3.24 -1.86 -5.55
N ILE A 75 -1.93 -2.06 -5.57
CA ILE A 75 -0.97 -0.97 -5.42
C ILE A 75 -1.05 -0.10 -6.68
N VAL A 76 -1.50 1.15 -6.50
CA VAL A 76 -1.61 2.13 -7.59
C VAL A 76 -0.35 2.98 -7.72
N TRP A 77 0.46 3.03 -6.66
CA TRP A 77 1.78 3.67 -6.65
C TRP A 77 2.64 3.07 -5.53
N LYS A 78 3.94 2.89 -5.76
CA LYS A 78 4.90 2.46 -4.74
C LYS A 78 6.23 3.17 -4.98
N MET A 79 6.83 3.67 -3.92
CA MET A 79 8.20 4.17 -3.96
C MET A 79 9.16 3.00 -4.16
N THR A 80 10.08 3.16 -5.09
CA THR A 80 11.11 2.18 -5.43
C THR A 80 12.44 2.90 -5.64
N TYR A 81 13.55 2.17 -5.68
CA TYR A 81 14.82 2.80 -6.05
C TYR A 81 14.77 3.40 -7.47
N ARG A 82 14.02 2.78 -8.39
CA ARG A 82 13.98 3.17 -9.81
C ARG A 82 13.26 4.51 -10.04
N ASN A 83 12.21 4.79 -9.27
CA ASN A 83 11.44 6.04 -9.38
C ASN A 83 11.79 7.05 -8.27
N SER A 84 12.95 6.90 -7.64
CA SER A 84 13.48 7.85 -6.67
C SER A 84 14.82 8.41 -7.10
N GLU A 85 15.19 9.53 -6.51
CA GLU A 85 16.47 10.21 -6.65
C GLU A 85 17.20 10.28 -5.30
N TYR A 86 18.44 10.76 -5.30
CA TYR A 86 19.22 10.95 -4.08
C TYR A 86 18.71 12.15 -3.27
N ALA A 87 18.35 11.94 -2.00
CA ALA A 87 17.73 12.96 -1.14
C ALA A 87 18.72 13.81 -0.32
N GLY A 88 20.04 13.68 -0.59
CA GLY A 88 21.09 14.32 0.20
C GLY A 88 21.56 13.50 1.41
N GLY A 89 22.65 13.91 2.03
CA GLY A 89 23.25 13.19 3.16
C GLY A 89 23.86 11.84 2.79
N SER A 90 23.41 10.76 3.45
CA SER A 90 23.85 9.41 3.13
C SER A 90 23.34 8.95 1.77
N ARG A 91 24.13 8.13 1.05
CA ARG A 91 23.78 7.61 -0.29
C ARG A 91 22.50 6.78 -0.32
N LYS A 92 22.09 6.25 0.83
CA LYS A 92 20.88 5.46 1.01
C LYS A 92 19.61 6.32 1.05
N ASN A 93 19.72 7.63 1.27
CA ASN A 93 18.57 8.52 1.31
C ASN A 93 17.97 8.72 -0.09
N ARG A 94 16.68 8.42 -0.21
CA ARG A 94 15.90 8.42 -1.46
C ARG A 94 14.74 9.40 -1.37
N ILE A 95 14.42 10.04 -2.47
CA ILE A 95 13.23 10.90 -2.61
C ILE A 95 12.49 10.57 -3.89
N ALA A 96 11.18 10.37 -3.81
CA ALA A 96 10.29 10.27 -4.96
C ALA A 96 9.35 11.48 -4.96
N ASP A 97 9.23 12.14 -6.11
CA ASP A 97 8.37 13.29 -6.33
C ASP A 97 7.65 13.11 -7.66
N GLU A 98 6.43 12.59 -7.60
CA GLU A 98 5.68 12.17 -8.78
C GLU A 98 4.25 12.72 -8.74
N VAL A 99 3.66 12.91 -9.92
CA VAL A 99 2.23 13.20 -10.06
C VAL A 99 1.56 12.00 -10.70
N ILE A 100 0.56 11.44 -10.03
CA ILE A 100 -0.28 10.38 -10.57
C ILE A 100 -1.72 10.84 -10.69
N GLN A 101 -2.46 10.23 -11.61
CA GLN A 101 -3.90 10.41 -11.67
C GLN A 101 -4.58 9.29 -10.87
N LEU A 102 -5.36 9.68 -9.86
CA LEU A 102 -6.21 8.76 -9.11
C LEU A 102 -7.67 8.92 -9.54
N PRO A 103 -8.33 7.85 -10.02
CA PRO A 103 -9.77 7.86 -10.24
C PRO A 103 -10.56 8.08 -8.95
N ALA A 104 -11.82 8.51 -9.06
CA ALA A 104 -12.74 8.54 -7.93
C ALA A 104 -12.76 7.18 -7.21
N GLY A 105 -12.60 7.17 -5.89
CA GLY A 105 -12.43 5.92 -5.14
C GLY A 105 -11.93 6.12 -3.71
N ASN A 106 -11.68 4.98 -3.06
CA ASN A 106 -11.11 4.91 -1.72
C ASN A 106 -9.69 4.35 -1.81
N TYR A 107 -8.77 4.97 -1.10
CA TYR A 107 -7.36 4.63 -1.13
C TYR A 107 -6.81 4.59 0.28
N VAL A 108 -5.72 3.84 0.46
CA VAL A 108 -4.91 3.89 1.67
C VAL A 108 -3.48 4.15 1.26
N VAL A 109 -2.88 5.17 1.87
CA VAL A 109 -1.44 5.40 1.78
C VAL A 109 -0.77 4.80 3.01
N TYR A 110 0.38 4.19 2.79
CA TYR A 110 1.22 3.55 3.80
C TYR A 110 2.62 4.13 3.78
N PHE A 111 3.29 4.06 4.92
CA PHE A 111 4.73 4.26 5.05
C PHE A 111 5.29 3.29 6.09
N VAL A 112 6.45 2.71 5.80
CA VAL A 112 7.16 1.78 6.69
C VAL A 112 8.60 2.24 6.91
N THR A 113 9.14 1.98 8.10
CA THR A 113 10.54 2.22 8.47
C THR A 113 11.17 0.98 9.14
N ASP A 114 12.48 0.81 9.00
CA ASP A 114 13.27 -0.19 9.73
C ASP A 114 13.90 0.36 11.04
N ASP A 115 14.87 -0.35 11.61
CA ASP A 115 15.46 -0.08 12.93
C ASP A 115 16.69 0.86 12.89
N SER A 116 17.00 1.46 11.74
CA SER A 116 18.35 2.00 11.54
C SER A 116 18.46 3.43 11.01
N HIS A 117 17.40 4.15 10.62
CA HIS A 117 17.59 5.49 10.01
C HIS A 117 16.34 6.39 9.96
N ASN A 118 15.79 6.74 11.12
CA ASN A 118 14.52 7.47 11.20
C ASN A 118 14.67 8.95 11.59
N TYR A 119 13.54 9.65 11.61
CA TYR A 119 13.47 11.04 12.04
C TYR A 119 13.90 11.22 13.51
N GLN A 120 15.01 11.95 13.71
CA GLN A 120 15.65 12.28 15.00
C GLN A 120 16.63 11.24 15.56
N ASP A 121 16.79 10.06 14.94
CA ASP A 121 17.83 9.09 15.32
C ASP A 121 18.54 8.49 14.09
N TRP A 122 19.34 9.31 13.44
CA TRP A 122 20.00 8.95 12.19
C TRP A 122 21.31 8.18 12.43
N ASN A 123 21.43 6.96 11.90
CA ASN A 123 22.71 6.22 11.91
C ASN A 123 23.79 6.77 10.94
N ASP A 124 23.44 7.74 10.10
CA ASP A 124 24.32 8.42 9.12
C ASP A 124 23.78 9.82 8.81
N THR A 125 24.38 10.56 7.88
CA THR A 125 24.00 11.94 7.55
C THR A 125 22.55 11.99 7.02
N PRO A 126 21.65 12.82 7.61
CA PRO A 126 20.24 12.87 7.24
C PRO A 126 20.01 13.43 5.83
N PRO A 127 18.82 13.21 5.24
CA PRO A 127 18.41 13.88 4.01
C PRO A 127 18.32 15.40 4.19
N ILE A 128 18.30 16.13 3.07
CA ILE A 128 18.24 17.62 3.09
C ILE A 128 17.01 18.15 3.81
N ASP A 129 15.87 17.49 3.66
CA ASP A 129 14.61 17.83 4.33
C ASP A 129 14.19 16.70 5.28
N GLU A 130 14.85 16.65 6.43
CA GLU A 130 14.61 15.63 7.47
C GLU A 130 13.16 15.57 7.95
N GLU A 131 12.46 16.70 7.96
CA GLU A 131 11.06 16.76 8.35
C GLU A 131 10.12 16.05 7.36
N LYS A 132 10.63 15.67 6.18
CA LYS A 132 9.89 14.95 5.14
C LYS A 132 10.12 13.45 5.12
N TRP A 133 10.88 12.90 6.07
CA TRP A 133 10.99 11.43 6.22
C TRP A 133 9.60 10.82 6.40
N GLY A 134 9.14 10.08 5.38
CA GLY A 134 7.73 9.74 5.24
C GLY A 134 7.15 10.02 3.86
N ILE A 135 5.84 10.22 3.80
CA ILE A 135 5.07 10.47 2.57
C ILE A 135 3.98 11.54 2.79
N SER A 136 3.91 12.50 1.86
CA SER A 136 2.88 13.54 1.82
C SER A 136 2.18 13.54 0.46
N LEU A 137 0.86 13.77 0.47
CA LEU A 137 0.02 13.84 -0.74
C LEU A 137 -0.59 15.23 -0.91
N TYR A 138 -0.51 15.78 -2.12
CA TYR A 138 -1.00 17.12 -2.46
C TYR A 138 -1.90 17.07 -3.69
N PHE A 139 -2.92 17.92 -3.76
CA PHE A 139 -3.64 18.13 -5.02
C PHE A 139 -2.77 18.95 -5.98
N GLN A 140 -2.61 18.47 -7.20
CA GLN A 140 -1.86 19.17 -8.25
C GLN A 140 -2.78 20.11 -9.04
N ASN A 141 -2.31 21.32 -9.37
CA ASN A 141 -2.94 22.28 -10.28
C ASN A 141 -4.42 22.62 -9.99
N SER A 142 -4.83 22.72 -8.73
CA SER A 142 -6.23 22.91 -8.39
C SER A 142 -6.64 24.38 -8.30
N GLY A 143 -7.01 24.96 -9.45
CA GLY A 143 -7.86 26.16 -9.48
C GLY A 143 -9.30 25.91 -9.00
N GLY A 144 -9.63 24.64 -8.67
CA GLY A 144 -10.90 24.20 -8.09
C GLY A 144 -10.77 23.86 -6.59
N ASN A 145 -11.91 23.81 -5.91
CA ASN A 145 -12.02 23.39 -4.50
C ASN A 145 -12.13 21.87 -4.43
N PHE A 146 -10.99 21.17 -4.42
CA PHE A 146 -10.97 19.72 -4.20
C PHE A 146 -10.84 19.39 -2.71
N SER A 147 -11.35 18.22 -2.33
CA SER A 147 -11.25 17.69 -0.98
C SER A 147 -11.11 16.18 -1.02
N ALA A 148 -10.38 15.64 -0.05
CA ALA A 148 -10.39 14.22 0.27
C ALA A 148 -11.05 14.03 1.63
N GLU A 149 -11.89 13.01 1.76
CA GLU A 149 -12.42 12.57 3.06
C GLU A 149 -11.44 11.58 3.68
N LEU A 150 -10.88 11.90 4.84
CA LEU A 150 -9.94 11.03 5.54
C LEU A 150 -10.69 9.99 6.38
N PHE A 151 -10.19 8.76 6.40
CA PHE A 151 -10.69 7.68 7.26
C PHE A 151 -9.56 6.83 7.85
N GLU A 152 -9.81 6.20 8.98
CA GLU A 152 -8.85 5.27 9.59
C GLU A 152 -8.72 4.00 8.74
N ALA A 153 -7.53 3.71 8.25
CA ALA A 153 -7.28 2.61 7.32
C ALA A 153 -7.72 1.24 7.88
N ASN A 154 -7.46 0.97 9.16
CA ASN A 154 -7.84 -0.26 9.86
C ASN A 154 -9.36 -0.40 10.10
N LYS A 155 -10.13 0.67 9.92
CA LYS A 155 -11.60 0.67 10.03
C LYS A 155 -12.30 0.57 8.67
N TYR A 156 -11.55 0.61 7.57
CA TYR A 156 -12.13 0.48 6.24
C TYR A 156 -12.70 -0.92 6.02
N VAL A 157 -13.98 -1.00 5.64
CA VAL A 157 -14.66 -2.26 5.32
C VAL A 157 -15.20 -2.17 3.90
N ASN A 158 -14.69 -3.03 3.01
CA ASN A 158 -15.24 -3.17 1.67
C ASN A 158 -16.57 -3.91 1.74
N LYS A 159 -17.65 -3.22 1.36
CA LYS A 159 -19.02 -3.74 1.37
C LYS A 159 -19.28 -4.85 0.34
N ASN A 160 -18.37 -5.04 -0.61
CA ASN A 160 -18.48 -6.04 -1.66
C ASN A 160 -17.83 -7.38 -1.30
N ILE A 161 -17.22 -7.50 -0.12
CA ILE A 161 -16.65 -8.78 0.34
C ILE A 161 -17.76 -9.83 0.41
N ILE A 162 -17.48 -10.97 -0.23
CA ILE A 162 -18.37 -12.13 -0.31
C ILE A 162 -18.01 -13.14 0.77
N ALA A 163 -16.71 -13.42 0.91
CA ALA A 163 -16.15 -14.28 1.95
C ALA A 163 -14.68 -13.90 2.19
N GLN A 164 -14.21 -14.21 3.40
CA GLN A 164 -12.86 -13.90 3.83
C GLN A 164 -12.39 -14.92 4.86
N ILE A 165 -11.12 -15.31 4.73
CA ILE A 165 -10.34 -16.10 5.68
C ILE A 165 -9.00 -15.40 5.78
N THR A 166 -8.77 -14.57 6.80
CA THR A 166 -7.54 -13.75 6.93
C THR A 166 -7.00 -13.86 8.34
N LYS A 167 -5.75 -13.44 8.54
CA LYS A 167 -5.03 -13.55 9.83
C LYS A 167 -4.93 -15.01 10.25
N VAL A 168 -4.55 -15.85 9.29
CA VAL A 168 -4.43 -17.30 9.51
C VAL A 168 -3.08 -17.57 10.18
N PHE A 169 -3.11 -18.35 11.26
CA PHE A 169 -1.93 -18.83 12.02
C PHE A 169 -1.39 -20.14 11.43
N ASP A 170 -0.30 -20.68 12.00
CA ASP A 170 0.34 -21.93 11.58
C ASP A 170 -0.59 -23.15 11.73
N ASP A 171 -0.36 -24.19 10.92
CA ASP A 171 -1.06 -25.48 10.95
C ASP A 171 -2.59 -25.34 10.89
N LYS A 172 -3.10 -24.53 9.95
CA LYS A 172 -4.54 -24.34 9.76
C LYS A 172 -4.97 -24.83 8.39
N GLU A 173 -6.13 -25.46 8.37
CA GLU A 173 -6.92 -25.69 7.16
C GLU A 173 -8.32 -25.15 7.43
N LEU A 174 -8.62 -23.99 6.84
CA LEU A 174 -9.84 -23.25 7.10
C LEU A 174 -10.75 -23.28 5.87
N LYS A 175 -12.06 -23.28 6.14
CA LYS A 175 -13.10 -23.33 5.12
C LYS A 175 -14.22 -22.34 5.42
N LYS A 176 -14.68 -21.63 4.39
CA LYS A 176 -15.81 -20.70 4.46
C LYS A 176 -16.75 -20.91 3.28
N ASP A 177 -18.04 -21.09 3.53
CA ASP A 177 -19.04 -21.17 2.46
C ASP A 177 -19.42 -19.78 1.94
N PHE A 178 -19.76 -19.71 0.66
CA PHE A 178 -20.37 -18.54 0.05
C PHE A 178 -21.28 -18.92 -1.12
N SER A 179 -22.04 -17.95 -1.62
CA SER A 179 -22.93 -18.18 -2.77
C SER A 179 -22.86 -17.01 -3.73
N ILE A 180 -22.90 -17.35 -5.01
CA ILE A 180 -23.00 -16.42 -6.13
C ILE A 180 -24.43 -16.54 -6.68
N SER A 181 -25.17 -15.44 -6.70
CA SER A 181 -26.59 -15.42 -7.09
C SER A 181 -26.81 -15.32 -8.60
N LYS A 182 -25.81 -14.81 -9.32
CA LYS A 182 -25.77 -14.68 -10.77
C LYS A 182 -24.32 -14.76 -11.23
N LYS A 183 -24.10 -15.27 -12.44
CA LYS A 183 -22.78 -15.29 -13.08
C LYS A 183 -22.09 -13.92 -12.94
N SER A 184 -20.92 -13.88 -12.30
CA SER A 184 -20.26 -12.64 -11.91
C SER A 184 -18.74 -12.75 -11.98
N LYS A 185 -18.07 -11.63 -12.24
CA LYS A 185 -16.62 -11.48 -12.05
C LYS A 185 -16.33 -11.23 -10.58
N ILE A 186 -15.53 -12.11 -9.98
CA ILE A 186 -15.14 -12.08 -8.58
C ILE A 186 -13.65 -11.80 -8.51
N ARG A 187 -13.26 -10.80 -7.73
CA ARG A 187 -11.86 -10.58 -7.40
C ARG A 187 -11.46 -11.51 -6.27
N ILE A 188 -10.31 -12.16 -6.44
CA ILE A 188 -9.64 -12.94 -5.40
C ILE A 188 -8.36 -12.22 -5.04
N ILE A 189 -8.21 -11.96 -3.74
CA ILE A 189 -6.97 -11.45 -3.13
C ILE A 189 -6.50 -12.55 -2.18
N ALA A 190 -5.50 -13.32 -2.58
CA ALA A 190 -4.92 -14.40 -1.78
C ALA A 190 -3.44 -14.11 -1.53
N LEU A 191 -3.08 -14.02 -0.26
CA LEU A 191 -1.72 -13.79 0.23
C LEU A 191 -1.27 -15.03 1.00
N GLY A 192 -0.14 -15.59 0.57
CA GLY A 192 0.43 -16.80 1.16
C GLY A 192 1.91 -16.90 0.88
N GLU A 193 2.42 -18.11 0.95
CA GLU A 193 3.86 -18.41 1.00
C GLU A 193 4.21 -19.51 -0.01
N SER A 194 5.42 -19.42 -0.57
CA SER A 194 6.02 -20.47 -1.40
C SER A 194 7.36 -20.97 -0.88
N SER A 195 7.62 -22.26 -1.04
CA SER A 195 8.95 -22.85 -1.00
C SER A 195 9.43 -23.10 -2.43
N GLY A 196 10.36 -22.27 -2.92
CA GLY A 196 10.72 -22.26 -4.33
C GLY A 196 9.53 -21.84 -5.20
N ASN A 197 9.07 -22.73 -6.09
CA ASN A 197 7.90 -22.51 -6.94
C ASN A 197 6.64 -23.23 -6.45
N ASP A 198 6.72 -23.92 -5.31
CA ASP A 198 5.60 -24.64 -4.72
C ASP A 198 4.96 -23.77 -3.64
N LEU A 199 3.66 -23.52 -3.74
CA LEU A 199 2.93 -22.80 -2.70
C LEU A 199 2.68 -23.73 -1.51
N VAL A 200 3.07 -23.28 -0.32
CA VAL A 200 2.87 -23.99 0.95
C VAL A 200 1.65 -23.44 1.69
N ASP A 201 1.49 -22.11 1.64
CA ASP A 201 0.34 -21.40 2.17
C ASP A 201 -0.47 -20.83 1.02
N TYR A 202 -1.69 -21.33 0.82
CA TYR A 202 -2.46 -20.97 -0.37
C TYR A 202 -3.96 -21.20 -0.21
N ALA A 203 -4.68 -20.61 -1.15
CA ALA A 203 -6.13 -20.65 -1.24
C ALA A 203 -6.61 -21.46 -2.43
N TRP A 204 -7.79 -22.05 -2.29
CA TRP A 204 -8.53 -22.63 -3.42
C TRP A 204 -10.04 -22.50 -3.20
N ILE A 205 -10.81 -22.71 -4.27
CA ILE A 205 -12.27 -22.68 -4.25
C ILE A 205 -12.80 -23.99 -4.85
N THR A 206 -13.76 -24.60 -4.16
CA THR A 206 -14.50 -25.76 -4.68
C THR A 206 -15.99 -25.44 -4.86
N ASP A 207 -16.64 -26.06 -5.84
CA ASP A 207 -18.10 -26.07 -5.96
C ASP A 207 -18.77 -26.98 -4.90
N SER A 208 -20.11 -27.07 -4.93
CA SER A 208 -20.88 -27.92 -4.00
C SER A 208 -20.62 -29.42 -4.13
N ASN A 209 -20.02 -29.87 -5.24
CA ASN A 209 -19.65 -31.27 -5.47
C ASN A 209 -18.19 -31.55 -5.09
N GLY A 210 -17.46 -30.55 -4.57
CA GLY A 210 -16.05 -30.65 -4.23
C GLY A 210 -15.10 -30.50 -5.42
N LYS A 211 -15.59 -30.08 -6.59
CA LYS A 211 -14.74 -29.83 -7.77
C LYS A 211 -14.01 -28.50 -7.59
N PHE A 212 -12.69 -28.49 -7.79
CA PHE A 212 -11.90 -27.26 -7.87
C PHE A 212 -12.39 -26.39 -9.04
N VAL A 213 -12.70 -25.13 -8.73
CA VAL A 213 -13.06 -24.10 -9.72
C VAL A 213 -11.99 -23.01 -9.83
N TRP A 214 -11.15 -22.89 -8.81
CA TRP A 214 -9.94 -22.06 -8.82
C TRP A 214 -8.98 -22.57 -7.75
N GLU A 215 -7.68 -22.45 -8.00
CA GLU A 215 -6.59 -22.76 -7.07
C GLU A 215 -5.47 -21.75 -7.31
N MET A 216 -4.89 -21.22 -6.24
CA MET A 216 -3.78 -20.29 -6.33
C MET A 216 -2.57 -20.99 -6.97
N ASN A 217 -1.94 -20.36 -7.96
CA ASN A 217 -0.78 -20.91 -8.64
C ASN A 217 0.41 -19.95 -8.56
N TYR A 218 1.61 -20.46 -8.25
CA TYR A 218 2.82 -19.65 -8.14
C TYR A 218 3.06 -18.74 -9.36
N ASN A 219 2.88 -19.26 -10.58
CA ASN A 219 3.14 -18.51 -11.82
C ASN A 219 2.14 -17.37 -12.07
N GLU A 220 1.00 -17.38 -11.37
CA GLU A 220 -0.02 -16.33 -11.45
C GLU A 220 0.07 -15.33 -10.27
N THR A 221 1.03 -15.53 -9.38
CA THR A 221 1.26 -14.65 -8.23
C THR A 221 2.39 -13.68 -8.48
N LYS A 222 2.42 -12.61 -7.69
CA LYS A 222 3.52 -11.65 -7.60
C LYS A 222 4.18 -11.75 -6.22
N HIS A 223 5.39 -11.20 -6.09
CA HIS A 223 6.01 -11.00 -4.78
C HIS A 223 5.18 -10.02 -3.96
N ALA A 224 5.00 -10.30 -2.67
CA ALA A 224 4.09 -9.57 -1.78
C ALA A 224 4.81 -8.73 -0.71
N GLY A 225 6.08 -8.40 -0.93
CA GLY A 225 6.90 -7.66 0.04
C GLY A 225 7.61 -8.56 1.04
N GLY A 226 8.55 -8.01 1.80
CA GLY A 226 9.39 -8.76 2.72
C GLY A 226 10.17 -9.90 2.05
N ALA A 227 10.17 -11.07 2.67
CA ALA A 227 10.88 -12.25 2.19
C ALA A 227 10.43 -12.70 0.78
N GLU A 228 11.34 -13.26 -0.02
CA GLU A 228 11.11 -13.71 -1.41
C GLU A 228 9.91 -14.67 -1.55
N LYS A 229 9.67 -15.45 -0.50
CA LYS A 229 8.61 -16.46 -0.40
C LYS A 229 7.19 -15.90 -0.29
N ASN A 230 7.03 -14.61 0.01
CA ASN A 230 5.72 -13.99 0.14
C ASN A 230 5.07 -13.80 -1.23
N ARG A 231 3.91 -14.43 -1.44
CA ARG A 231 3.21 -14.45 -2.74
C ARG A 231 1.80 -13.90 -2.63
N ILE A 232 1.42 -13.06 -3.59
CA ILE A 232 0.06 -12.53 -3.71
C ILE A 232 -0.55 -12.83 -5.08
N PHE A 233 -1.76 -13.38 -5.07
CA PHE A 233 -2.67 -13.37 -6.21
C PHE A 233 -3.70 -12.26 -5.99
N ASN A 234 -3.81 -11.33 -6.94
CA ASN A 234 -4.85 -10.30 -6.94
C ASN A 234 -5.39 -10.17 -8.37
N ASN A 235 -6.43 -10.94 -8.69
CA ASN A 235 -6.98 -10.98 -10.04
C ASN A 235 -8.46 -11.39 -10.04
N LEU A 236 -9.09 -11.31 -11.20
CA LEU A 236 -10.48 -11.65 -11.42
C LEU A 236 -10.63 -13.08 -11.92
N ILE A 237 -11.65 -13.78 -11.41
CA ILE A 237 -12.19 -15.00 -12.00
C ILE A 237 -13.67 -14.83 -12.30
N GLU A 238 -14.21 -15.69 -13.14
CA GLU A 238 -15.65 -15.73 -13.39
C GLU A 238 -16.26 -16.95 -12.71
N LEU A 239 -17.28 -16.72 -11.87
CA LEU A 239 -18.04 -17.79 -11.22
C LEU A 239 -19.49 -17.76 -11.72
N GLU A 240 -20.02 -18.94 -12.02
CA GLU A 240 -21.44 -19.14 -12.30
C GLU A 240 -22.29 -18.95 -11.03
N SER A 241 -23.62 -18.88 -11.19
CA SER A 241 -24.51 -18.93 -10.03
C SER A 241 -24.37 -20.28 -9.33
N GLY A 242 -24.16 -20.27 -8.02
CA GLY A 242 -23.96 -21.51 -7.27
C GLY A 242 -23.51 -21.31 -5.82
N LYS A 243 -23.39 -22.43 -5.12
CA LYS A 243 -22.78 -22.51 -3.79
C LYS A 243 -21.34 -22.97 -3.93
N TYR A 244 -20.46 -22.32 -3.18
CA TYR A 244 -19.02 -22.55 -3.23
C TYR A 244 -18.43 -22.60 -1.83
N TYR A 245 -17.22 -23.14 -1.75
CA TYR A 245 -16.43 -23.16 -0.54
C TYR A 245 -15.05 -22.58 -0.82
N LEU A 246 -14.70 -21.53 -0.09
CA LEU A 246 -13.38 -20.94 -0.03
C LEU A 246 -12.54 -21.68 1.00
N HIS A 247 -11.33 -22.05 0.64
CA HIS A 247 -10.40 -22.74 1.51
C HIS A 247 -9.07 -21.97 1.58
N PHE A 248 -8.39 -22.09 2.72
CA PHE A 248 -7.03 -21.61 2.91
C PHE A 248 -6.28 -22.59 3.81
N LYS A 249 -5.02 -22.85 3.47
CA LYS A 249 -4.14 -23.71 4.25
C LYS A 249 -2.83 -23.00 4.57
N THR A 250 -2.30 -23.25 5.76
CA THR A 250 -0.95 -22.83 6.20
C THR A 250 -0.11 -24.03 6.64
N ASP A 251 1.22 -23.88 6.56
CA ASP A 251 2.22 -24.76 7.18
C ASP A 251 2.66 -24.29 8.58
N ASP A 252 3.83 -24.75 9.06
CA ASP A 252 4.29 -24.60 10.45
C ASP A 252 5.33 -23.49 10.66
N SER A 253 5.50 -22.57 9.70
CA SER A 253 6.71 -21.72 9.71
C SER A 253 6.53 -20.23 9.38
N HIS A 254 5.45 -19.80 8.71
CA HIS A 254 5.36 -18.41 8.26
C HIS A 254 3.92 -17.88 8.17
N SER A 255 3.33 -17.57 9.32
CA SER A 255 1.94 -17.12 9.38
C SER A 255 1.74 -15.83 10.16
N PHE A 256 0.49 -15.38 10.25
CA PHE A 256 0.12 -14.16 10.95
C PHE A 256 0.57 -14.19 12.41
N GLU A 257 1.31 -13.16 12.84
CA GLU A 257 1.94 -13.00 14.17
C GLU A 257 3.14 -13.92 14.46
N GLU A 258 3.47 -14.90 13.62
CA GLU A 258 4.58 -15.85 13.80
C GLU A 258 5.46 -15.97 12.55
N TRP A 259 6.09 -14.86 12.13
CA TRP A 259 6.92 -14.81 10.93
C TRP A 259 8.36 -15.30 11.18
N ASN A 260 8.78 -16.39 10.55
CA ASN A 260 10.20 -16.81 10.58
C ASN A 260 11.15 -15.96 9.68
N SER A 261 10.64 -14.96 8.97
CA SER A 261 11.38 -14.06 8.08
C SER A 261 10.60 -12.74 7.90
N THR A 262 11.12 -11.77 7.13
CA THR A 262 10.46 -10.48 6.94
C THR A 262 9.04 -10.68 6.37
N PRO A 263 8.00 -10.18 7.06
CA PRO A 263 6.61 -10.42 6.69
C PRO A 263 6.21 -9.75 5.37
N PRO A 264 5.09 -10.16 4.75
CA PRO A 264 4.52 -9.46 3.61
C PRO A 264 4.07 -8.03 3.98
N ASP A 265 4.01 -7.14 2.99
CA ASP A 265 3.69 -5.72 3.17
C ASP A 265 2.32 -5.51 3.88
N ASN A 266 1.34 -6.40 3.64
CA ASN A 266 0.02 -6.36 4.28
C ASN A 266 -0.29 -7.65 5.06
N GLN A 267 0.34 -7.79 6.23
CA GLN A 267 0.21 -8.94 7.13
C GLN A 267 -1.25 -9.30 7.47
N GLN A 268 -2.11 -8.30 7.63
CA GLN A 268 -3.51 -8.53 8.02
C GLN A 268 -4.31 -9.28 6.95
N MET A 269 -3.81 -9.32 5.71
CA MET A 269 -4.42 -10.01 4.58
C MET A 269 -3.92 -11.45 4.41
N PHE A 270 -2.98 -11.94 5.25
CA PHE A 270 -2.46 -13.30 5.13
C PHE A 270 -3.61 -14.30 5.24
N GLY A 271 -3.86 -15.03 4.16
CA GLY A 271 -5.16 -15.62 3.89
C GLY A 271 -5.74 -15.25 2.52
N VAL A 272 -7.07 -15.28 2.41
CA VAL A 272 -7.80 -15.01 1.18
C VAL A 272 -9.08 -14.19 1.42
N THR A 273 -9.30 -13.20 0.57
CA THR A 273 -10.52 -12.40 0.49
C THR A 273 -11.09 -12.51 -0.91
N ILE A 274 -12.41 -12.71 -1.02
CA ILE A 274 -13.12 -12.65 -2.30
C ILE A 274 -14.19 -11.56 -2.26
N LEU A 275 -14.34 -10.82 -3.35
CA LEU A 275 -15.27 -9.68 -3.42
C LEU A 275 -15.85 -9.50 -4.83
N TYR A 276 -17.02 -8.88 -4.91
CA TYR A 276 -17.58 -8.46 -6.19
C TYR A 276 -16.79 -7.29 -6.77
N GLU A 277 -16.36 -7.41 -8.02
CA GLU A 277 -15.80 -6.30 -8.77
C GLU A 277 -16.91 -5.27 -9.07
N LYS A 278 -16.64 -3.98 -8.85
CA LYS A 278 -17.55 -2.86 -9.16
C LYS A 278 -17.61 -2.57 -10.65
#